data_AF-A0A4Q3MKT2-F1
#
_entry.id   AF-A0A4Q3MKT2-F1
#
_cell.length_a   1.000
_cell.length_b   1.000
_cell.length_c   1.000
_cell.angle_alpha   90.00
_cell.angle_beta   90.00
_cell.angle_gamma   90.00
#
_symmetry.space_group_name_H-M   'P 1'
#
loop_
_entity.id
_entity.type
_entity.pdbx_description
1 polymer ?
#
loop_
_entity_poly.entity_id
_entity_poly.type
_entity_poly.pdbx_seq_one_letter_code
_entity_poly.pdbx_strand_id
1 'polypeptide(L)' 'MPIDKTPSQQVARKIGIGVVAIIAFIILAMFIGFNLYHADAQRDLNSGQFAPRDAPKSPTDLQAPRPPQK' A
#
# COMPACT_ATOMS: atom_id res chain seq x y z
N MET A 1 28.56 4.73 42.22
CA MET A 1 27.37 3.90 41.92
C MET A 1 26.66 4.55 40.75
N PRO A 2 26.50 3.88 39.59
CA PRO A 2 25.68 4.44 38.53
C PRO A 2 24.23 4.41 39.03
N ILE A 3 23.58 5.57 39.09
CA ILE A 3 22.13 5.63 39.30
C ILE A 3 21.53 5.21 37.97
N ASP A 4 21.10 3.96 37.88
CA ASP A 4 20.26 3.48 36.78
C ASP A 4 18.94 4.26 36.85
N LYS A 5 18.91 5.39 36.14
CA LYS A 5 17.76 6.27 36.03
C LYS A 5 16.75 5.62 35.08
N THR A 6 16.15 4.53 35.54
CA THR A 6 15.01 3.93 34.88
C THR A 6 13.87 4.96 34.90
N PRO A 7 13.25 5.27 33.75
CA PRO A 7 12.18 6.25 33.70
C PRO A 7 11.03 5.78 34.60
N SER A 8 10.41 6.71 35.31
CA SER A 8 9.25 6.37 36.13
C SER A 8 8.17 5.71 35.27
N GLN A 9 7.42 4.75 35.83
CA GLN A 9 6.43 3.99 35.06
C GLN A 9 5.43 4.88 34.30
N GLN A 10 5.11 6.07 34.85
CA GLN A 10 4.23 7.04 34.20
C GLN A 10 4.83 7.61 32.91
N VAL A 11 6.13 7.90 32.89
CA VAL A 11 6.84 8.39 31.70
C VAL A 11 6.95 7.27 30.66
N ALA A 12 7.31 6.05 31.09
CA ALA A 12 7.38 4.89 30.21
C ALA A 12 6.01 4.60 29.55
N ARG A 13 4.90 4.71 30.31
CA ARG A 13 3.54 4.51 29.80
C ARG A 13 3.15 5.56 28.75
N LYS A 14 3.46 6.85 28.97
CA LYS A 14 3.16 7.92 28.01
C LYS A 14 3.92 7.72 26.69
N ILE A 15 5.20 7.36 26.78
CA ILE A 15 6.02 7.07 25.59
C ILE A 15 5.47 5.84 24.87
N GLY A 16 5.15 4.77 25.60
CA GLY A 16 4.56 3.56 25.03
C GLY A 16 3.26 3.82 24.27
N ILE A 17 2.34 4.62 24.83
CA ILE A 17 1.10 5.01 24.16
C ILE A 17 1.40 5.82 22.89
N GLY A 18 2.35 6.76 22.94
CA GLY A 18 2.75 7.54 21.77
C GLY A 18 3.26 6.67 20.62
N VAL A 19 4.13 5.70 20.91
CA VAL A 19 4.66 4.77 19.90
C VAL A 19 3.54 3.92 19.30
N VAL A 20 2.64 3.38 20.12
CA VAL A 20 1.51 2.57 19.64
C VAL A 20 0.57 3.40 18.75
N ALA A 21 0.30 4.66 19.12
CA ALA A 21 -0.53 5.56 18.31
C ALA A 21 0.08 5.85 16.93
N ILE A 22 1.40 6.06 16.86
CA ILE A 22 2.11 6.28 15.60
C ILE A 22 2.03 5.05 14.70
N ILE A 23 2.29 3.86 15.26
CA ILE A 23 2.20 2.60 14.49
C ILE A 23 0.77 2.38 13.98
N ALA A 24 -0.23 2.58 14.83
CA ALA A 24 -1.63 2.46 14.45
C ALA A 24 -2.00 3.44 13.32
N PHE A 25 -1.48 4.67 13.37
CA PHE A 25 -1.70 5.67 12.32
C PHE A 25 -1.05 5.26 10.98
N ILE A 26 0.17 4.72 11.00
CA ILE A 26 0.85 4.22 9.79
C ILE A 26 0.05 3.09 9.16
N ILE A 27 -0.41 2.13 9.98
CA ILE A 27 -1.25 1.01 9.51
C ILE A 27 -2.53 1.56 8.88
N LEU A 28 -3.22 2.47 9.55
CA LEU A 28 -4.45 3.08 9.02
C LEU A 28 -4.22 3.78 7.68
N ALA A 29 -3.14 4.56 7.55
CA ALA A 29 -2.79 5.24 6.31
C ALA A 29 -2.53 4.24 5.16
N MET A 30 -1.85 3.13 5.44
CA MET A 30 -1.66 2.06 4.46
C MET A 30 -3.00 1.47 4.01
N PHE A 31 -3.90 1.14 4.94
CA PHE A 31 -5.22 0.61 4.61
C PHE A 31 -6.04 1.58 3.75
N ILE A 32 -6.02 2.87 4.07
CA ILE A 32 -6.70 3.89 3.26
C ILE A 32 -6.10 3.94 1.86
N GLY A 33 -4.77 4.02 1.73
CA GLY A 33 -4.09 4.07 0.43
C GLY A 33 -4.37 2.83 -0.42
N PHE A 34 -4.29 1.64 0.17
CA PHE A 34 -4.62 0.40 -0.52
C PHE A 34 -6.09 0.36 -0.95
N ASN A 35 -7.04 0.75 -0.09
CA ASN A 35 -8.46 0.74 -0.46
C ASN A 35 -8.79 1.75 -1.56
N LEU A 36 -8.19 2.95 -1.54
CA LEU A 36 -8.37 3.93 -2.61
C LEU A 36 -7.85 3.40 -3.95
N TYR A 37 -6.66 2.79 -3.96
CA TYR A 37 -6.10 2.16 -5.16
C TYR A 37 -7.00 1.04 -5.71
N HIS A 38 -7.53 0.19 -4.83
CA HIS A 38 -8.44 -0.88 -5.25
C HIS A 38 -9.76 -0.34 -5.78
N ALA A 39 -10.29 0.73 -5.20
CA ALA A 39 -11.52 1.36 -5.66
C ALA A 39 -11.38 1.94 -7.08
N ASP A 40 -10.24 2.60 -7.38
CA ASP A 40 -9.98 3.12 -8.72
C ASP A 40 -9.72 2.00 -9.72
N ALA A 41 -8.95 0.97 -9.36
CA ALA A 41 -8.76 -0.20 -10.21
C ALA A 41 -10.09 -0.91 -10.53
N GLN A 42 -11.02 -1.00 -9.56
CA GLN A 42 -12.36 -1.54 -9.80
C GLN A 42 -13.22 -0.65 -10.69
N ARG A 43 -13.10 0.68 -10.59
CA ARG A 43 -13.77 1.61 -11.50
C ARG A 43 -13.28 1.46 -12.93
N ASP A 44 -11.98 1.28 -13.12
CA ASP A 44 -11.38 1.05 -14.44
C ASP A 44 -11.85 -0.29 -15.03
N LEU A 45 -11.85 -1.36 -14.20
CA LEU A 45 -12.39 -2.67 -14.59
C LEU A 45 -13.87 -2.60 -15.00
N ASN A 46 -14.70 -1.86 -14.25
CA ASN A 46 -16.14 -1.76 -14.48
C ASN A 46 -16.52 -0.78 -15.60
N SER A 47 -15.67 0.22 -15.87
CA SER A 47 -15.92 1.21 -16.94
C SER A 47 -15.56 0.67 -18.33
N GLY A 48 -14.85 -0.48 -18.40
CA GLY A 48 -14.39 -1.07 -19.66
C GLY A 48 -13.28 -0.26 -20.35
N GLN A 49 -12.78 0.80 -19.71
CA GLN A 49 -11.71 1.64 -20.22
C GLN A 49 -10.37 1.19 -19.63
N PHE A 50 -9.81 0.13 -20.21
CA PHE A 50 -8.42 -0.23 -19.94
C PHE A 50 -7.50 0.61 -20.80
N ALA A 51 -6.39 1.08 -20.23
CA ALA A 51 -5.25 1.48 -21.05
C ALA A 51 -4.86 0.29 -21.95
N PRO A 52 -4.47 0.49 -23.23
CA PRO A 52 -4.18 -0.61 -24.15
C PRO A 52 -3.12 -1.61 -23.64
N ARG A 53 -2.27 -1.19 -22.70
CA ARG A 53 -1.26 -2.02 -22.03
C ARG A 53 -1.84 -2.95 -20.96
N ASP A 54 -2.93 -2.54 -20.33
CA ASP A 54 -3.57 -3.21 -19.19
C ASP A 54 -4.88 -3.90 -19.61
N ALA A 55 -5.19 -3.89 -20.91
CA ALA A 55 -6.32 -4.61 -21.48
C ALA A 55 -6.20 -6.12 -21.19
N PRO A 56 -7.33 -6.83 -21.00
CA PRO A 56 -7.33 -8.27 -20.82
C PRO A 56 -6.60 -8.93 -21.99
N LYS A 57 -5.58 -9.74 -21.68
CA LYS A 57 -4.81 -10.44 -22.70
C LYS A 57 -5.72 -11.39 -23.48
N SER A 58 -5.75 -11.24 -24.80
CA SER A 58 -6.54 -12.11 -25.66
C SER A 58 -5.83 -13.45 -25.86
N PRO A 59 -6.56 -14.56 -26.12
CA PRO A 59 -5.94 -15.86 -26.46
C PRO A 59 -4.97 -15.79 -27.66
N THR A 60 -5.13 -14.77 -28.49
CA THR A 60 -4.31 -14.48 -29.68
C THR A 60 -3.10 -13.60 -29.43
N ASP A 61 -2.92 -13.02 -28.24
CA ASP A 61 -1.80 -12.09 -27.96
C ASP A 61 -0.43 -12.76 -28.05
N LEU A 62 -0.35 -14.07 -27.77
CA LEU A 62 0.88 -14.87 -27.93
C LEU A 62 1.16 -15.27 -29.38
N GLN A 63 0.16 -15.12 -30.26
CA GLN A 63 0.24 -15.48 -31.68
C GLN A 63 0.52 -14.25 -32.56
N ALA A 64 0.50 -13.04 -31.98
CA ALA A 64 0.77 -11.81 -32.71
C ALA A 64 2.21 -11.84 -33.27
N PRO A 65 2.41 -11.57 -34.57
CA PRO A 65 3.74 -11.41 -35.14
C PRO A 65 4.53 -10.36 -34.37
N ARG A 66 5.77 -10.67 -33.95
CA ARG A 66 6.62 -9.66 -33.32
C ARG A 66 6.85 -8.50 -34.31
N PRO A 67 6.72 -7.23 -33.87
CA PRO A 67 7.04 -6.11 -34.73
C PRO A 67 8.52 -6.17 -35.15
N PRO A 68 8.85 -5.79 -36.39
CA PRO A 68 10.23 -5.77 -36.85
C PRO A 68 11.05 -4.83 -35.98
N GLN A 69 12.14 -5.34 -35.39
CA GLN A 69 13.14 -4.50 -34.73
C GLN A 69 13.81 -3.63 -35.81
N LYS A 70 13.64 -2.31 -35.70
CA LYS A 70 14.44 -1.33 -36.46
C LYS A 70 15.68 -0.97 -35.67
#